data_AF-A0A235A851-F1
#
_entry.id   AF-A0A235A851-F1
#
_cell.length_a   1.000
_cell.length_b   1.000
_cell.length_c   1.000
_cell.angle_alpha   90.00
_cell.angle_beta   90.00
_cell.angle_gamma   90.00
#
_symmetry.space_group_name_H-M   'P 1'
#
loop_
_entity.id
_entity.type
_entity.pdbx_description
1 polymer ?
#
loop_
_entity_poly.entity_id
_entity_poly.type
_entity_poly.pdbx_seq_one_letter_code
_entity_poly.pdbx_strand_id
1 'polypeptide(L)'
;MNQVAAGPESVAGRAYIDALVAAGFDKSAMQVTADRTSVDDPVDSLQFSVLWAGECLVGQVGPSTPAPTAMVLPELPSGGCLIGQTRPIDW
;
A
#
# COMPACT_ATOMS: atom_id res chain seq x y z
N MET A 1 -4.95 3.39 -8.96
CA MET A 1 -4.14 2.16 -8.85
C MET A 1 -3.53 1.74 -10.18
N ASN A 2 -4.32 1.39 -11.20
CA ASN A 2 -3.78 0.94 -12.50
C ASN A 2 -2.87 1.97 -13.19
N GLN A 3 -3.20 3.26 -13.11
CA GLN A 3 -2.37 4.32 -13.67
C GLN A 3 -0.98 4.38 -13.03
N VAL A 4 -0.89 4.28 -11.69
CA VAL A 4 0.39 4.27 -10.97
C VAL A 4 1.20 3.03 -11.35
N ALA A 5 0.56 1.87 -11.37
CA ALA A 5 1.23 0.60 -11.67
C ALA A 5 1.75 0.46 -13.10
N ALA A 6 1.14 1.17 -14.06
CA ALA A 6 1.62 1.22 -15.43
C ALA A 6 2.76 2.24 -15.64
N GLY A 7 3.06 3.04 -14.62
CA GLY A 7 4.03 4.13 -14.68
C GLY A 7 5.42 3.76 -14.10
N PRO A 8 6.37 4.70 -14.16
CA PRO A 8 7.71 4.52 -13.59
C PRO A 8 7.71 4.40 -12.06
N GLU A 9 6.62 4.79 -11.41
CA GLU A 9 6.42 4.73 -9.95
C GLU A 9 5.66 3.47 -9.51
N SER A 10 5.65 2.42 -10.33
CA SER A 10 4.87 1.18 -10.12
C SER A 10 5.20 0.39 -8.85
N VAL A 11 6.30 0.73 -8.17
CA VAL A 11 6.71 0.17 -6.87
C VAL A 11 6.95 1.26 -5.82
N ALA A 12 6.62 2.52 -6.10
CA ALA A 12 6.80 3.61 -5.15
C ALA A 12 5.60 3.70 -4.21
N GLY A 13 5.78 3.36 -2.94
CA GLY A 13 4.67 3.31 -1.96
C GLY A 13 3.92 4.64 -1.84
N ARG A 14 4.65 5.76 -1.91
CA ARG A 14 4.07 7.11 -1.89
C ARG A 14 3.04 7.33 -3.00
N ALA A 15 3.32 6.89 -4.23
CA ALA A 15 2.43 7.13 -5.36
C ALA A 15 1.06 6.45 -5.17
N TYR A 16 1.04 5.29 -4.50
CA TYR A 16 -0.20 4.59 -4.15
C TYR A 16 -0.97 5.29 -3.03
N ILE A 17 -0.26 5.74 -1.98
CA ILE A 17 -0.86 6.54 -0.90
C ILE A 17 -1.47 7.83 -1.43
N ASP A 18 -0.73 8.59 -2.24
CA ASP A 18 -1.20 9.86 -2.80
C ASP A 18 -2.39 9.64 -3.74
N ALA A 19 -2.41 8.54 -4.51
CA ALA A 19 -3.55 8.17 -5.33
C ALA A 19 -4.80 7.79 -4.52
N LEU A 20 -4.64 7.16 -3.35
CA LEU A 20 -5.76 6.90 -2.43
C LEU A 20 -6.28 8.18 -1.78
N VAL A 21 -5.39 9.08 -1.37
CA VAL A 21 -5.76 10.40 -0.83
C VAL A 21 -6.53 11.22 -1.88
N ALA A 22 -6.06 11.23 -3.13
CA ALA A 22 -6.77 11.87 -4.23
C ALA A 22 -8.16 11.26 -4.51
N ALA A 23 -8.35 9.97 -4.17
CA ALA A 23 -9.64 9.30 -4.22
C ALA A 23 -10.55 9.57 -3.00
N GLY A 24 -10.06 10.32 -2.00
CA GLY A 24 -10.83 10.76 -0.83
C GLY A 24 -10.64 9.93 0.44
N PHE A 25 -9.67 9.01 0.47
CA PHE A 25 -9.36 8.23 1.66
C PHE A 25 -8.50 9.02 2.67
N ASP A 26 -8.71 8.79 3.97
CA ASP A 26 -7.91 9.42 5.03
C ASP A 26 -6.50 8.81 5.09
N LYS A 27 -5.50 9.66 4.89
CA LYS A 27 -4.08 9.28 4.94
C LYS A 27 -3.65 8.72 6.30
N SER A 28 -4.25 9.20 7.40
CA SER A 28 -3.92 8.76 8.75
C SER A 28 -4.34 7.31 9.03
N ALA A 29 -5.29 6.80 8.25
CA ALA A 29 -5.78 5.42 8.31
C ALA A 29 -5.01 4.47 7.37
N MET A 30 -3.93 4.93 6.73
CA MET A 30 -3.19 4.15 5.74
C MET A 30 -1.94 3.49 6.31
N GLN A 31 -1.57 2.36 5.70
CA GLN A 31 -0.29 1.71 5.92
C GLN A 31 0.35 1.34 4.59
N VAL A 32 1.67 1.27 4.56
CA VAL A 32 2.43 0.86 3.38
C VAL A 32 3.71 0.15 3.81
N THR A 33 4.10 -0.90 3.09
CA THR A 33 5.40 -1.56 3.31
C THR A 33 6.55 -0.71 2.76
N ALA A 34 7.79 -1.05 3.09
CA ALA A 34 8.93 -0.46 2.42
C ALA A 34 8.87 -0.72 0.91
N ASP A 35 9.30 0.26 0.12
CA ASP A 35 9.42 0.18 -1.35
C ASP A 35 10.85 -0.19 -1.81
N ARG A 36 11.78 -0.30 -0.85
CA ARG A 36 13.16 -0.74 -1.08
C ARG A 36 13.62 -1.78 -0.07
N THR A 37 14.53 -2.64 -0.50
CA THR A 37 15.21 -3.64 0.32
C THR A 37 16.33 -3.01 1.15
N SER A 38 16.95 -3.78 2.04
CA SER A 38 18.09 -3.34 2.84
C SER A 38 19.35 -3.01 2.04
N VAL A 39 19.43 -3.45 0.78
CA VAL A 39 20.53 -3.15 -0.17
C VAL A 39 20.12 -2.12 -1.22
N ASP A 40 19.00 -1.41 -0.99
CA ASP A 40 18.51 -0.30 -1.83
C ASP A 40 17.98 -0.73 -3.22
N ASP A 41 17.67 -2.02 -3.40
CA ASP A 41 16.93 -2.49 -4.57
C ASP A 41 15.42 -2.28 -4.42
N PRO A 42 14.67 -2.01 -5.51
CA PRO A 42 13.21 -1.98 -5.47
C PRO A 42 12.62 -3.31 -4.98
N VAL A 43 11.51 -3.24 -4.24
CA VAL A 43 10.82 -4.46 -3.80
C VAL A 43 10.09 -5.14 -4.96
N ASP A 44 10.04 -6.47 -4.89
CA ASP A 44 9.34 -7.32 -5.85
C ASP A 44 7.81 -7.33 -5.64
N SER A 45 7.39 -7.02 -4.41
CA SER A 45 6.00 -6.84 -4.02
C SER A 45 5.90 -5.74 -2.96
N LEU A 46 4.96 -4.83 -3.17
CA LEU A 46 4.62 -3.77 -2.23
C LEU A 46 3.16 -3.93 -1.83
N GLN A 47 2.90 -3.83 -0.52
CA GLN A 47 1.54 -3.81 0.01
C GLN A 47 1.20 -2.43 0.59
N PHE A 48 -0.05 -2.03 0.41
CA PHE A 48 -0.63 -0.84 1.02
C PHE A 48 -2.02 -1.17 1.56
N SER A 49 -2.52 -0.35 2.46
CA SER A 49 -3.87 -0.49 2.96
C SER A 49 -4.49 0.82 3.41
N VAL A 50 -5.82 0.83 3.53
CA VAL A 50 -6.57 1.86 4.24
C VAL A 50 -7.63 1.21 5.11
N LEU A 51 -7.71 1.62 6.39
CA LEU A 51 -8.81 1.28 7.27
C LEU A 51 -10.00 2.20 6.95
N TRP A 52 -11.12 1.61 6.55
CA TRP A 52 -12.33 2.33 6.18
C TRP A 52 -13.57 1.54 6.62
N ALA A 53 -14.45 2.20 7.38
CA ALA A 53 -15.70 1.62 7.88
C ALA A 53 -15.54 0.31 8.69
N GLY A 54 -14.40 0.14 9.38
CA GLY A 54 -14.10 -1.06 10.17
C GLY A 54 -13.54 -2.23 9.34
N GLU A 55 -13.29 -2.01 8.05
CA GLU A 55 -12.66 -2.97 7.15
C GLU A 55 -11.38 -2.39 6.54
N CYS A 56 -10.51 -3.28 6.10
CA CYS A 56 -9.25 -2.94 5.49
C CYS A 56 -9.31 -3.23 3.99
N LEU A 57 -9.20 -2.19 3.18
CA LEU A 57 -8.85 -2.36 1.77
C LEU A 57 -7.34 -2.60 1.70
N VAL A 58 -6.92 -3.83 1.40
CA VAL A 58 -5.50 -4.21 1.28
C VAL A 58 -5.16 -4.40 -0.18
N GLY A 59 -4.19 -3.63 -0.67
CA GLY A 59 -3.69 -3.67 -2.03
C GLY A 59 -2.28 -4.27 -2.12
N GLN A 60 -1.98 -4.89 -3.25
CA GLN A 60 -0.65 -5.39 -3.60
C GLN A 60 -0.31 -5.05 -5.05
N VAL A 61 0.95 -4.67 -5.26
CA VAL A 61 1.53 -4.27 -6.55
C VAL A 61 3.00 -4.69 -6.63
N GLY A 62 3.59 -4.63 -7.82
CA GLY A 62 5.01 -4.90 -8.06
C GLY A 62 5.25 -6.00 -9.09
N PRO A 63 6.52 -6.27 -9.48
CA PRO A 63 6.87 -7.21 -10.54
C PRO A 63 6.29 -8.63 -10.37
N SER A 64 6.21 -9.13 -9.13
CA SER A 64 5.60 -10.44 -8.84
C SER A 64 4.07 -10.42 -8.76
N THR A 65 3.43 -9.27 -8.96
CA THR A 65 1.98 -9.14 -8.99
C THR A 65 1.51 -8.84 -10.42
N PRO A 66 0.86 -9.79 -11.13
CA PRO A 66 0.53 -9.66 -12.56
C PRO A 66 -0.31 -8.42 -12.92
N ALA A 67 -1.13 -7.96 -11.97
CA ALA A 67 -1.90 -6.72 -12.06
C ALA A 67 -2.14 -6.17 -10.64
N PRO A 68 -2.29 -4.85 -10.47
CA PRO A 68 -2.69 -4.28 -9.18
C PRO A 68 -3.94 -4.95 -8.65
N THR A 69 -3.82 -5.55 -7.48
CA THR A 69 -4.88 -6.34 -6.87
C THR A 69 -5.22 -5.74 -5.52
N ALA A 70 -6.49 -5.73 -5.16
CA ALA A 70 -6.94 -5.34 -3.84
C ALA A 70 -8.06 -6.25 -3.34
N MET A 71 -8.13 -6.41 -2.03
CA MET A 71 -9.16 -7.19 -1.34
C MET A 71 -9.61 -6.48 -0.07
N VAL A 72 -10.85 -6.75 0.36
CA VAL A 72 -11.39 -6.27 1.63
C VAL A 72 -11.19 -7.36 2.68
N LEU A 73 -10.55 -6.99 3.78
CA LEU A 73 -10.24 -7.88 4.91
C LEU A 73 -10.70 -7.25 6.23
N PRO A 74 -10.95 -8.03 7.28
CA PRO A 74 -11.18 -7.49 8.62
C PRO A 74 -9.96 -6.72 9.15
N GLU A 75 -10.20 -5.74 10.02
CA GLU A 75 -9.12 -5.14 10.82
C GLU A 75 -8.43 -6.21 11.69
N LEU A 76 -7.11 -6.10 11.84
CA LEU A 76 -6.35 -6.99 12.70
C LEU A 76 -6.73 -6.76 14.17
N PRO A 77 -6.79 -7.81 15.02
CA PRO A 77 -7.01 -7.65 16.46
C PRO A 77 -5.95 -6.79 17.16
N SER A 78 -4.74 -6.68 16.58
CA SER A 78 -3.66 -5.82 17.03
C SER A 78 -3.83 -4.35 16.63
N GLY A 79 -4.89 -4.02 15.88
CA GLY A 79 -5.10 -2.75 15.20
C GLY A 79 -4.44 -2.70 13.82
N GLY A 80 -5.04 -1.91 12.94
CA GLY A 80 -4.54 -1.71 11.57
C GLY A 80 -4.82 -2.89 10.63
N CYS A 81 -4.19 -2.86 9.45
CA CYS A 81 -4.56 -3.68 8.31
C CYS A 81 -3.44 -4.61 7.79
N LEU A 82 -2.17 -4.27 8.01
CA LEU A 82 -1.03 -5.04 7.52
C LEU A 82 -0.30 -5.77 8.65
N ILE A 83 0.08 -7.02 8.39
CA ILE A 83 0.92 -7.81 9.27
C ILE A 83 2.38 -7.47 8.98
N GLY A 84 3.18 -7.29 10.05
CA GLY A 84 4.62 -7.02 9.95
C GLY A 84 4.95 -5.54 10.09
N GLN A 85 6.13 -5.16 9.60
CA GLN A 85 6.61 -3.78 9.69
C GLN A 85 6.12 -2.95 8.50
N THR A 86 5.50 -1.84 8.82
CA THR A 86 5.10 -0.82 7.85
C THR A 86 6.04 0.37 7.98
N ARG A 87 6.21 1.09 6.87
CA ARG A 87 7.00 2.30 6.84
C ARG A 87 6.16 3.46 7.40
N PRO A 88 6.73 4.37 8.21
CA PRO A 88 6.06 5.60 8.61
C PRO A 88 5.62 6.41 7.38
N ILE A 89 4.43 7.01 7.45
CA ILE A 89 3.93 7.94 6.44
C ILE A 89 4.10 9.36 7.00
N ASP A 90 5.30 9.91 6.86
CA ASP A 90 5.76 11.17 7.48
C ASP A 90 5.83 12.36 6.51
N TRP A 91 5.08 12.28 5.41
CA TRP A 91 5.13 13.22 4.30
C TRP A 91 3.78 13.79 3.88
#